data_AF-A0A6J3KFH4-F1
#
_entry.id   AF-A0A6J3KFH4-F1
#
_cell.length_a   1.000
_cell.length_b   1.000
_cell.length_c   1.000
_cell.angle_alpha   90.00
_cell.angle_beta   90.00
_cell.angle_gamma   90.00
#
_symmetry.space_group_name_H-M   'P 1'
#
loop_
_entity.id
_entity.type
_entity.pdbx_description
1 polymer ?
#
loop_
_entity_poly.entity_id
_entity_poly.type
_entity_poly.pdbx_seq_one_letter_code
_entity_poly.pdbx_strand_id
1 'polypeptide(L)'
;MIDKDIDLNYVYGWNYNMLKFIGIWPEERKWNRSSSYFILLPCIVMVCFICAPQTINLPIIAGDSDLVIENLSTNITITISLMKTMAVWMKGKPLKSLLRCMANDWDTVTNNADREKMVNIARITKKITIRSILLANIVVVAFLPARLSSMLYNDKELFYRGYYPYNTTISPNFELTLIGQLMAALYTAITYTTVDTFVVLLIFHVCGQLSILRDDLRKIHSYDDKNVEIKLQQIVQKHVYINRFVLENIVLLLTMERKIEEAQYVYLRFAETIEKSFNMMLLFQMLGCTTQLCSQTYQVLMSLGEEAIEHMILQITFLLIYVIYVMLQLLLYCYMGEKLTVESTEIANTAYNAEWYNLPPKNARWLVIIMCRARSSPLQITAGRFCCFTLVLYSQVLKTSMGYVSVLLAMKNK
;
A
#
# COMPACT_ATOMS: atom_id res chain seq x y z
N MET A 1 -16.94 27.20 -4.81
CA MET A 1 -15.84 27.86 -4.07
C MET A 1 -14.77 26.81 -3.81
N ILE A 2 -13.59 26.97 -4.41
CA ILE A 2 -12.44 26.10 -4.14
C ILE A 2 -11.85 26.58 -2.82
N ASP A 3 -11.85 25.72 -1.82
CA ASP A 3 -11.31 26.02 -0.49
C ASP A 3 -9.79 26.26 -0.60
N LYS A 4 -9.36 27.52 -0.49
CA LYS A 4 -7.96 27.90 -0.64
C LYS A 4 -7.10 27.41 0.54
N ASP A 5 -7.71 26.91 1.61
CA ASP A 5 -7.03 26.56 2.87
C ASP A 5 -6.87 25.04 3.08
N ILE A 6 -6.81 24.24 2.01
CA ILE A 6 -6.43 22.83 2.13
C ILE A 6 -4.92 22.74 2.41
N ASP A 7 -4.60 22.65 3.69
CA ASP A 7 -3.25 22.41 4.23
C ASP A 7 -2.78 20.98 3.92
N LEU A 8 -1.47 20.74 3.89
CA LEU A 8 -0.84 19.42 3.80
C LEU A 8 -1.36 18.47 4.89
N ASN A 9 -1.73 19.03 6.05
CA ASN A 9 -2.44 18.31 7.12
C ASN A 9 -3.78 17.70 6.66
N TYR A 10 -4.51 18.33 5.75
CA TYR A 10 -5.73 17.72 5.18
C TYR A 10 -5.39 16.54 4.25
N VAL A 11 -4.30 16.65 3.48
CA VAL A 11 -3.90 15.68 2.44
C VAL A 11 -3.44 14.37 3.05
N TYR A 12 -2.54 14.43 4.02
CA TYR A 12 -1.95 13.24 4.62
C TYR A 12 -2.12 13.13 6.14
N GLY A 13 -2.88 14.03 6.79
CA GLY A 13 -2.99 14.07 8.26
C GLY A 13 -3.42 12.78 8.93
N TRP A 14 -4.35 12.03 8.32
CA TRP A 14 -4.71 10.69 8.83
C TRP A 14 -3.53 9.72 8.79
N ASN A 15 -2.81 9.66 7.66
CA ASN A 15 -1.61 8.83 7.55
C ASN A 15 -0.49 9.33 8.48
N TYR A 16 -0.32 10.65 8.63
CA TYR A 16 0.64 11.26 9.57
C TYR A 16 0.38 10.82 11.00
N ASN A 17 -0.85 11.03 11.50
CA ASN A 17 -1.21 10.70 12.87
C ASN A 17 -1.04 9.22 13.16
N MET A 18 -1.44 8.34 12.24
CA MET A 18 -1.34 6.88 12.41
C MET A 18 0.12 6.39 12.34
N LEU A 19 0.90 6.83 11.34
CA LEU A 19 2.32 6.48 11.24
C LEU A 19 3.11 7.03 12.43
N LYS A 20 2.73 8.20 12.96
CA LYS A 20 3.32 8.78 14.16
C LYS A 20 2.94 7.99 15.42
N PHE A 21 1.69 7.57 15.56
CA PHE A 21 1.24 6.69 16.65
C PHE A 21 2.00 5.36 16.68
N ILE A 22 2.35 4.79 15.52
CA ILE A 22 3.19 3.58 15.43
C ILE A 22 4.68 3.90 15.68
N GLY A 23 5.12 5.13 15.41
CA GLY A 23 6.52 5.55 15.49
C GLY A 23 7.33 5.33 14.20
N ILE A 24 6.67 5.26 13.04
CA ILE A 24 7.30 5.05 11.72
C ILE A 24 7.23 6.26 10.78
N TRP A 25 6.81 7.44 11.25
CA TRP A 25 6.77 8.64 10.42
C TRP A 25 8.18 9.04 9.91
N PRO A 26 8.38 9.21 8.58
CA PRO A 26 9.72 9.42 8.01
C PRO A 26 10.44 10.71 8.46
N GLU A 27 9.73 11.81 8.73
CA GLU A 27 10.38 13.11 8.94
C GLU A 27 11.03 13.27 10.32
N GLU A 28 10.44 12.66 11.33
CA GLU A 28 10.87 12.74 12.73
C GLU A 28 12.03 11.78 13.04
N ARG A 29 12.40 10.93 12.07
CA ARG A 29 13.45 9.91 12.21
C ARG A 29 14.84 10.54 12.25
N LYS A 30 15.55 10.32 13.36
CA LYS A 30 16.98 10.61 13.54
C LYS A 30 17.62 9.46 14.30
N TRP A 31 18.64 8.83 13.73
CA TRP A 31 19.32 7.67 14.34
C TRP A 31 19.82 7.97 15.77
N ASN A 32 20.23 9.21 16.02
CA ASN A 32 20.74 9.65 17.31
C ASN A 32 19.65 10.03 18.33
N ARG A 33 18.36 9.86 18.01
CA ARG A 33 17.23 10.26 18.87
C ARG A 33 16.45 9.04 19.35
N SER A 34 16.35 8.86 20.67
CA SER A 34 15.63 7.75 21.32
C SER A 34 14.18 7.60 20.83
N SER A 35 13.48 8.71 20.51
CA SER A 35 12.11 8.66 19.98
C SER A 35 11.97 7.92 18.64
N SER A 36 13.06 7.70 17.89
CA SER A 36 13.04 6.92 16.64
C SER A 36 12.95 5.41 16.86
N TYR A 37 13.08 4.96 18.11
CA TYR A 37 12.97 3.56 18.51
C TYR A 37 11.61 3.22 19.13
N PHE A 38 10.65 4.15 19.14
CA PHE A 38 9.28 3.91 19.60
C PHE A 38 8.59 2.75 18.84
N ILE A 39 8.98 2.52 17.58
CA ILE A 39 8.59 1.37 16.76
C ILE A 39 8.87 0.01 17.41
N LEU A 40 9.86 -0.10 18.29
CA LEU A 40 10.21 -1.37 18.92
C LEU A 40 9.08 -1.88 19.81
N LEU A 41 8.30 -0.99 20.45
CA LEU A 41 7.21 -1.38 21.33
C LEU A 41 6.12 -2.20 20.59
N PRO A 42 5.47 -1.70 19.52
CA PRO A 42 4.49 -2.50 18.79
C PRO A 42 5.11 -3.76 18.17
N CYS A 43 6.35 -3.71 17.68
CA CYS A 43 7.03 -4.89 17.16
C CYS A 43 7.25 -5.97 18.22
N ILE A 44 7.75 -5.61 19.40
CA ILE A 44 7.97 -6.54 20.51
C ILE A 44 6.63 -7.14 20.96
N VAL A 45 5.59 -6.33 21.11
CA VAL A 45 4.26 -6.82 21.51
C VAL A 45 3.72 -7.83 20.49
N MET A 46 3.78 -7.51 19.19
CA MET A 46 3.35 -8.43 18.11
C MET A 46 4.15 -9.74 18.10
N VAL A 47 5.47 -9.66 18.29
CA VAL A 47 6.35 -10.83 18.27
C VAL A 47 6.14 -11.71 19.50
N CYS A 48 6.15 -11.12 20.70
CA CYS A 48 6.10 -11.86 21.96
C CYS A 48 4.73 -12.47 22.25
N PHE A 49 3.63 -11.80 21.88
CA PHE A 49 2.29 -12.26 22.24
C PHE A 49 1.58 -13.05 21.16
N ILE A 50 1.99 -12.98 19.88
CA ILE A 50 1.36 -13.79 18.84
C ILE A 50 2.38 -14.49 17.94
N CYS A 51 3.26 -13.77 17.25
CA CYS A 51 4.07 -14.37 16.18
C CYS A 51 5.00 -15.49 16.67
N ALA A 52 5.80 -15.27 17.72
CA ALA A 52 6.70 -16.29 18.26
C ALA A 52 5.93 -17.45 18.92
N PRO A 53 4.95 -17.22 19.82
CA PRO A 53 4.15 -18.31 20.39
C PRO A 53 3.45 -19.18 19.34
N GLN A 54 2.89 -18.57 18.29
CA GLN A 54 2.23 -19.31 17.21
C GLN A 54 3.25 -20.14 16.40
N THR A 55 4.40 -19.56 16.07
CA THR A 55 5.46 -20.26 15.31
C THR A 55 6.02 -21.44 16.09
N ILE A 56 6.25 -21.28 17.40
CA ILE A 56 6.74 -22.37 18.27
C ILE A 56 5.68 -23.45 18.46
N ASN A 57 4.39 -23.10 18.39
CA ASN A 57 3.29 -24.06 18.52
C ASN A 57 3.10 -24.95 17.28
N LEU A 58 3.57 -24.53 16.10
CA LEU A 58 3.34 -25.23 14.83
C LEU A 58 3.75 -26.72 14.85
N PRO A 59 4.93 -27.13 15.38
CA PRO A 59 5.30 -28.54 15.44
C PRO A 59 4.41 -29.37 16.38
N ILE A 60 3.82 -28.74 17.40
CA ILE A 60 2.96 -29.41 18.39
C ILE A 60 1.60 -29.76 17.76
N ILE A 61 1.06 -28.84 16.96
CA ILE A 61 -0.23 -29.01 16.29
C ILE A 61 -0.10 -29.64 14.90
N ALA A 62 1.09 -30.05 14.48
CA ALA A 62 1.37 -30.53 13.12
C ALA A 62 0.54 -31.76 12.70
N GLY A 63 -0.01 -32.51 13.65
CA GLY A 63 -0.91 -33.64 13.40
C GLY A 63 -2.34 -33.25 13.00
N ASP A 64 -2.74 -32.00 13.20
CA ASP A 64 -4.09 -31.49 12.91
C ASP A 64 -4.00 -30.39 11.83
N SER A 65 -4.47 -30.72 10.63
CA SER A 65 -4.40 -29.83 9.48
C SER A 65 -5.25 -28.56 9.65
N ASP A 66 -6.40 -28.64 10.33
CA ASP A 66 -7.29 -27.50 10.50
C ASP A 66 -6.67 -26.48 11.47
N LEU A 67 -6.07 -26.96 12.58
CA LEU A 67 -5.34 -26.11 13.52
C LEU A 67 -4.08 -25.47 12.89
N VAL A 68 -3.36 -26.22 12.05
CA VAL A 68 -2.18 -25.70 11.33
C VAL A 68 -2.59 -24.58 10.37
N ILE A 69 -3.67 -24.77 9.61
CA ILE A 69 -4.17 -23.77 8.66
C ILE A 69 -4.62 -22.50 9.41
N GLU A 70 -5.31 -22.65 10.54
CA GLU A 70 -5.71 -21.52 11.40
C GLU A 70 -4.50 -20.72 11.89
N ASN A 71 -3.53 -21.41 12.50
CA ASN A 71 -2.31 -20.78 13.01
C ASN A 71 -1.52 -20.06 11.91
N LEU A 72 -1.31 -20.73 10.77
CA LEU A 72 -0.55 -20.19 9.66
C LEU A 72 -1.24 -18.95 9.08
N SER A 73 -2.57 -18.98 8.95
CA SER A 73 -3.34 -17.85 8.42
C SER A 73 -3.20 -16.58 9.26
N THR A 74 -3.26 -16.70 10.58
CA THR A 74 -3.08 -15.53 11.48
C THR A 74 -1.63 -15.09 11.53
N ASN A 75 -0.68 -16.03 11.62
CA ASN A 75 0.74 -15.73 11.75
C ASN A 75 1.33 -15.07 10.50
N ILE A 76 0.87 -15.46 9.29
CA ILE A 76 1.22 -14.79 8.03
C ILE A 76 0.83 -13.31 8.07
N THR A 77 -0.36 -12.97 8.58
CA THR A 77 -0.84 -11.58 8.67
C THR A 77 0.10 -10.71 9.50
N ILE A 78 0.51 -11.22 10.65
CA ILE A 78 1.38 -10.50 11.59
C ILE A 78 2.78 -10.39 11.03
N THR A 79 3.29 -11.44 10.42
CA THR A 79 4.59 -11.45 9.75
C THR A 79 4.64 -10.40 8.64
N ILE A 80 3.59 -10.29 7.82
CA ILE A 80 3.46 -9.25 6.79
C ILE A 80 3.43 -7.86 7.43
N SER A 81 2.70 -7.69 8.54
CA SER A 81 2.64 -6.39 9.21
C SER A 81 4.00 -5.94 9.76
N LEU A 82 4.75 -6.86 10.36
CA LEU A 82 6.12 -6.64 10.80
C LEU A 82 7.03 -6.30 9.62
N MET A 83 6.90 -7.03 8.51
CA MET A 83 7.68 -6.78 7.30
C MET A 83 7.38 -5.40 6.69
N LYS A 84 6.11 -4.99 6.62
CA LYS A 84 5.67 -3.66 6.16
C LYS A 84 6.24 -2.55 7.03
N THR A 85 6.12 -2.73 8.35
CA THR A 85 6.65 -1.82 9.35
C THR A 85 8.16 -1.65 9.19
N MET A 86 8.88 -2.76 9.01
CA MET A 86 10.32 -2.75 8.75
C MET A 86 10.67 -2.09 7.40
N ALA A 87 9.90 -2.34 6.34
CA ALA A 87 10.13 -1.74 5.02
C ALA A 87 10.04 -0.20 5.08
N VAL A 88 8.97 0.34 5.68
CA VAL A 88 8.81 1.79 5.88
C VAL A 88 9.91 2.34 6.77
N TRP A 89 10.20 1.65 7.88
CA TRP A 89 11.24 2.08 8.81
C TRP A 89 12.62 2.14 8.14
N MET A 90 13.03 1.09 7.42
CA MET A 90 14.31 1.07 6.71
C MET A 90 14.40 2.17 5.63
N LYS A 91 13.30 2.42 4.90
CA LYS A 91 13.25 3.37 3.76
C LYS A 91 12.94 4.82 4.16
N GLY A 92 13.04 5.18 5.44
CA GLY A 92 12.69 6.52 5.93
C GLY A 92 13.36 7.71 5.18
N LYS A 93 14.63 7.61 4.75
CA LYS A 93 15.30 8.68 3.99
C LYS A 93 14.64 8.93 2.61
N PRO A 94 14.52 7.91 1.72
CA PRO A 94 13.74 8.02 0.49
C PRO A 94 12.31 8.54 0.70
N LEU A 95 11.59 8.01 1.68
CA LEU A 95 10.20 8.38 1.95
C LEU A 95 10.05 9.84 2.41
N LYS A 96 11.00 10.33 3.22
CA LYS A 96 11.08 11.75 3.59
C LYS A 96 11.27 12.65 2.37
N SER A 97 12.10 12.23 1.42
CA SER A 97 12.30 12.96 0.16
C SER A 97 11.01 13.02 -0.67
N LEU A 98 10.25 11.93 -0.73
CA LEU A 98 8.95 11.87 -1.42
C LEU A 98 7.91 12.80 -0.77
N LEU A 99 7.84 12.82 0.56
CA LEU A 99 6.94 13.71 1.29
C LEU A 99 7.26 15.19 1.05
N ARG A 100 8.54 15.56 1.07
CA ARG A 100 8.98 16.92 0.74
C ARG A 100 8.63 17.31 -0.69
N CYS A 101 8.77 16.38 -1.61
CA CYS A 101 8.37 16.57 -3.00
C CYS A 101 6.89 16.80 -3.15
N MET A 102 6.08 15.97 -2.49
CA MET A 102 4.63 16.16 -2.44
C MET A 102 4.29 17.54 -1.86
N ALA A 103 4.90 17.95 -0.74
CA ALA A 103 4.70 19.28 -0.17
C ALA A 103 5.03 20.41 -1.16
N ASN A 104 6.19 20.34 -1.83
CA ASN A 104 6.58 21.31 -2.84
C ASN A 104 5.61 21.34 -4.04
N ASP A 105 5.07 20.19 -4.46
CA ASP A 105 4.05 20.14 -5.52
C ASP A 105 2.76 20.86 -5.10
N TRP A 106 2.38 20.80 -3.82
CA TRP A 106 1.22 21.52 -3.30
C TRP A 106 1.46 23.03 -3.21
N ASP A 107 2.67 23.44 -2.82
CA ASP A 107 3.04 24.86 -2.67
C ASP A 107 3.23 25.56 -4.03
N THR A 108 3.70 24.84 -5.04
CA THR A 108 4.00 25.40 -6.36
C THR A 108 2.78 25.52 -7.29
N VAL A 109 1.68 24.84 -6.98
CA VAL A 109 0.49 24.83 -7.84
C VAL A 109 -0.35 26.09 -7.60
N THR A 110 -0.26 27.01 -8.55
CA THR A 110 -0.97 28.31 -8.55
C THR A 110 -2.25 28.30 -9.37
N ASN A 111 -2.36 27.42 -10.37
CA ASN A 111 -3.54 27.29 -11.22
C ASN A 111 -4.70 26.62 -10.47
N ASN A 112 -5.87 27.26 -10.47
CA ASN A 112 -7.07 26.76 -9.81
C ASN A 112 -7.52 25.38 -10.33
N ALA A 113 -7.41 25.13 -11.64
CA ALA A 113 -7.83 23.86 -12.24
C ALA A 113 -6.92 22.70 -11.79
N ASP A 114 -5.61 22.93 -11.76
CA ASP A 114 -4.63 21.93 -11.32
C ASP A 114 -4.76 21.67 -9.81
N ARG A 115 -5.00 22.74 -9.04
CA ARG A 115 -5.27 22.62 -7.60
C ARG A 115 -6.54 21.82 -7.33
N GLU A 116 -7.61 22.04 -8.09
CA GLU A 116 -8.85 21.28 -7.96
C GLU A 116 -8.62 19.78 -8.21
N LYS A 117 -7.81 19.42 -9.21
CA LYS A 117 -7.43 18.03 -9.45
C LYS A 117 -6.67 17.41 -8.28
N MET A 118 -5.66 18.10 -7.75
CA MET A 118 -4.91 17.64 -6.58
C MET A 118 -5.81 17.45 -5.36
N VAL A 119 -6.74 18.39 -5.12
CA VAL A 119 -7.74 18.32 -4.06
C VAL A 119 -8.68 17.13 -4.25
N ASN A 120 -9.14 16.88 -5.48
CA ASN A 120 -10.01 15.74 -5.76
C ASN A 120 -9.30 14.41 -5.48
N ILE A 121 -8.03 14.30 -5.87
CA ILE A 121 -7.21 13.12 -5.60
C ILE A 121 -6.96 12.95 -4.11
N ALA A 122 -6.60 14.02 -3.39
CA ALA A 122 -6.46 13.98 -1.94
C ALA A 122 -7.76 13.55 -1.25
N ARG A 123 -8.92 14.02 -1.73
CA ARG A 123 -10.24 13.63 -1.22
C ARG A 123 -10.54 12.14 -1.46
N ILE A 124 -10.22 11.61 -2.63
CA ILE A 124 -10.36 10.19 -2.94
C ILE A 124 -9.44 9.37 -2.04
N THR A 125 -8.16 9.72 -1.95
CA THR A 125 -7.18 9.05 -1.08
C THR A 125 -7.64 9.05 0.36
N LYS A 126 -8.08 10.19 0.90
CA LYS A 126 -8.59 10.32 2.27
C LYS A 126 -9.80 9.41 2.52
N LYS A 127 -10.75 9.36 1.58
CA LYS A 127 -11.90 8.45 1.66
C LYS A 127 -11.46 6.98 1.68
N ILE A 128 -10.49 6.60 0.85
CA ILE A 128 -9.90 5.25 0.86
C ILE A 128 -9.25 4.97 2.21
N THR A 129 -8.40 5.87 2.71
CA THR A 129 -7.74 5.71 4.02
C THR A 129 -8.73 5.50 5.16
N ILE A 130 -9.75 6.35 5.27
CA ILE A 130 -10.77 6.25 6.33
C ILE A 130 -11.55 4.93 6.20
N ARG A 131 -11.95 4.54 4.99
CA ARG A 131 -12.68 3.28 4.75
C ARG A 131 -11.83 2.05 5.06
N SER A 132 -10.55 2.04 4.68
CA SER A 132 -9.61 0.95 4.97
C SER A 132 -9.38 0.79 6.47
N ILE A 133 -9.21 1.90 7.21
CA ILE A 133 -9.07 1.88 8.67
C ILE A 133 -10.37 1.37 9.31
N LEU A 134 -11.53 1.87 8.89
CA LEU A 134 -12.82 1.42 9.40
C LEU A 134 -13.01 -0.08 9.18
N LEU A 135 -12.72 -0.57 7.97
CA LEU A 135 -12.85 -1.98 7.64
C LEU A 135 -11.93 -2.87 8.49
N ALA A 136 -10.68 -2.47 8.72
CA ALA A 136 -9.79 -3.21 9.60
C ALA A 136 -10.25 -3.22 11.06
N ASN A 137 -10.83 -2.11 11.55
CA ASN A 137 -11.43 -2.10 12.89
C ASN A 137 -12.66 -3.01 12.97
N ILE A 138 -13.50 -3.06 11.92
CA ILE A 138 -14.63 -4.01 11.85
C ILE A 138 -14.14 -5.45 11.97
N VAL A 139 -13.05 -5.80 11.28
CA VAL A 139 -12.44 -7.15 11.39
C VAL A 139 -12.01 -7.46 12.83
N VAL A 140 -11.32 -6.52 13.50
CA VAL A 140 -10.88 -6.72 14.90
C VAL A 140 -12.06 -6.80 15.86
N VAL A 141 -13.08 -5.95 15.68
CA VAL A 141 -14.29 -5.97 16.51
C VAL A 141 -15.10 -7.24 16.28
N ALA A 142 -15.21 -7.74 15.05
CA ALA A 142 -15.88 -9.00 14.73
C ALA A 142 -15.15 -10.24 15.27
N PHE A 143 -13.81 -10.16 15.39
CA PHE A 143 -12.99 -11.22 15.97
C PHE A 143 -13.31 -11.49 17.44
N LEU A 144 -13.58 -10.45 18.23
CA LEU A 144 -13.84 -10.56 19.67
C LEU A 144 -15.04 -11.45 20.04
N PRO A 145 -16.28 -11.19 19.56
CA PRO A 145 -17.44 -12.03 19.89
C PRO A 145 -17.30 -13.45 19.34
N ALA A 146 -16.70 -13.61 18.14
CA ALA A 146 -16.43 -14.93 17.58
C ALA A 146 -15.52 -15.75 18.50
N ARG A 147 -14.46 -15.17 19.05
CA ARG A 147 -13.57 -15.86 19.99
C ARG A 147 -14.15 -16.03 21.38
N LEU A 148 -14.81 -15.01 21.92
CA LEU A 148 -15.43 -15.08 23.24
C LEU A 148 -16.51 -16.16 23.30
N SER A 149 -17.35 -16.28 22.26
CA SER A 149 -18.30 -17.39 22.18
C SER A 149 -17.57 -18.74 22.17
N SER A 150 -16.46 -18.86 21.44
CA SER A 150 -15.68 -20.11 21.39
C SER A 150 -15.09 -20.51 22.73
N MET A 151 -14.64 -19.53 23.51
CA MET A 151 -14.06 -19.76 24.83
C MET A 151 -15.11 -20.22 25.85
N LEU A 152 -16.37 -19.80 25.71
CA LEU A 152 -17.45 -20.22 26.59
C LEU A 152 -17.85 -21.69 26.39
N TYR A 153 -17.66 -22.23 25.18
CA TYR A 153 -18.01 -23.62 24.85
C TYR A 153 -16.84 -24.60 25.02
N ASN A 154 -15.60 -24.21 24.69
CA ASN A 154 -14.43 -25.11 24.63
C ASN A 154 -13.45 -25.00 25.81
N ASP A 155 -13.88 -24.47 26.97
CA ASP A 155 -13.08 -24.28 28.19
C ASP A 155 -11.75 -23.50 27.99
N LYS A 156 -11.75 -22.20 28.35
CA LYS A 156 -10.54 -21.35 28.60
C LYS A 156 -9.40 -21.45 27.57
N GLU A 157 -9.71 -21.45 26.28
CA GLU A 157 -8.68 -21.27 25.25
C GLU A 157 -8.29 -19.77 25.09
N LEU A 158 -7.02 -19.48 24.78
CA LEU A 158 -6.57 -18.11 24.46
C LEU A 158 -7.16 -17.64 23.11
N PHE A 159 -7.20 -16.33 22.85
CA PHE A 159 -7.67 -15.81 21.54
C PHE A 159 -6.86 -16.35 20.36
N TYR A 160 -5.55 -16.48 20.55
CA TYR A 160 -4.65 -17.13 19.61
C TYR A 160 -3.97 -18.31 20.29
N ARG A 161 -4.12 -19.51 19.72
CA ARG A 161 -3.42 -20.71 20.19
C ARG A 161 -1.91 -20.56 19.96
N GLY A 162 -1.12 -20.68 21.02
CA GLY A 162 0.33 -20.49 20.97
C GLY A 162 1.01 -21.14 22.17
N TYR A 163 2.29 -21.46 22.01
CA TYR A 163 3.12 -22.01 23.08
C TYR A 163 3.77 -20.87 23.86
N TYR A 164 3.51 -20.82 25.17
CA TYR A 164 4.10 -19.86 26.08
C TYR A 164 5.01 -20.59 27.08
N PRO A 165 6.18 -20.04 27.45
CA PRO A 165 7.11 -20.68 28.38
C PRO A 165 6.64 -20.64 29.84
N TYR A 166 5.44 -20.12 30.11
CA TYR A 166 4.81 -20.01 31.42
C TYR A 166 3.39 -20.58 31.36
N ASN A 167 2.85 -20.97 32.51
CA ASN A 167 1.50 -21.53 32.58
C ASN A 167 0.45 -20.43 32.38
N THR A 168 -0.22 -20.45 31.23
CA THR A 168 -1.29 -19.52 30.83
C THR A 168 -2.64 -19.88 31.41
N THR A 169 -2.82 -21.04 32.04
CA THR A 169 -4.13 -21.44 32.62
C THR A 169 -4.39 -20.87 34.01
N ILE A 170 -3.36 -20.30 34.65
CA ILE A 170 -3.40 -19.77 36.01
C ILE A 170 -3.52 -18.24 35.97
N SER A 171 -4.45 -17.68 36.74
CA SER A 171 -4.53 -16.22 36.97
C SER A 171 -3.36 -15.74 37.84
N PRO A 172 -2.69 -14.61 37.52
CA PRO A 172 -3.08 -13.58 36.56
C PRO A 172 -2.48 -13.75 35.13
N ASN A 173 -1.73 -14.82 34.88
CA ASN A 173 -1.01 -15.00 33.61
C ASN A 173 -1.98 -15.11 32.42
N PHE A 174 -3.11 -15.79 32.60
CA PHE A 174 -4.15 -15.93 31.58
C PHE A 174 -4.63 -14.55 31.09
N GLU A 175 -5.05 -13.69 32.01
CA GLU A 175 -5.59 -12.37 31.74
C GLU A 175 -4.53 -11.46 31.10
N LEU A 176 -3.29 -11.51 31.59
CA LEU A 176 -2.18 -10.76 31.03
C LEU A 176 -1.85 -11.18 29.59
N THR A 177 -1.88 -12.48 29.29
CA THR A 177 -1.67 -12.98 27.93
C THR A 177 -2.80 -12.56 27.00
N LEU A 178 -4.07 -12.59 27.45
CA LEU A 178 -5.22 -12.13 26.66
C LEU A 178 -5.11 -10.64 26.32
N ILE A 179 -4.76 -9.80 27.30
CA ILE A 179 -4.55 -8.36 27.07
C ILE A 179 -3.39 -8.14 26.08
N GLY A 180 -2.30 -8.88 26.24
CA GLY A 180 -1.16 -8.83 25.32
C GLY A 180 -1.51 -9.24 23.89
N GLN A 181 -2.30 -10.31 23.73
CA GLN A 181 -2.80 -10.76 22.43
C GLN A 181 -3.74 -9.72 21.78
N LEU A 182 -4.62 -9.10 22.56
CA LEU A 182 -5.51 -8.04 22.06
C LEU A 182 -4.72 -6.82 21.59
N MET A 183 -3.74 -6.37 22.39
CA MET A 183 -2.84 -5.28 22.02
C MET A 183 -2.04 -5.60 20.75
N ALA A 184 -1.51 -6.82 20.64
CA ALA A 184 -0.80 -7.28 19.45
C ALA A 184 -1.71 -7.31 18.20
N ALA A 185 -2.96 -7.76 18.32
CA ALA A 185 -3.93 -7.75 17.23
C ALA A 185 -4.28 -6.31 16.78
N LEU A 186 -4.50 -5.40 17.73
CA LEU A 186 -4.75 -3.98 17.44
C LEU A 186 -3.56 -3.32 16.75
N TYR A 187 -2.34 -3.52 17.26
CA TYR A 187 -1.14 -3.02 16.60
C TYR A 187 -0.98 -3.60 15.20
N THR A 188 -1.23 -4.90 15.02
CA THR A 188 -1.19 -5.54 13.70
C THR A 188 -2.16 -4.88 12.73
N ALA A 189 -3.43 -4.71 13.12
CA ALA A 189 -4.44 -4.10 12.26
C ALA A 189 -4.11 -2.66 11.86
N ILE A 190 -3.66 -1.84 12.82
CA ILE A 190 -3.31 -0.44 12.58
C ILE A 190 -2.05 -0.34 11.71
N THR A 191 -0.99 -1.08 12.04
CA THR A 191 0.28 -1.05 11.28
C THR A 191 0.10 -1.54 9.86
N TYR A 192 -0.63 -2.64 9.66
CA TYR A 192 -0.88 -3.22 8.36
C TYR A 192 -1.61 -2.23 7.44
N THR A 193 -2.75 -1.69 7.91
CA THR A 193 -3.57 -0.77 7.11
C THR A 193 -2.90 0.57 6.85
N THR A 194 -2.20 1.12 7.85
CA THR A 194 -1.58 2.44 7.73
C THR A 194 -0.47 2.46 6.68
N VAL A 195 0.34 1.41 6.60
CA VAL A 195 1.38 1.32 5.56
C VAL A 195 0.73 1.25 4.17
N ASP A 196 -0.39 0.53 4.05
CA ASP A 196 -1.05 0.34 2.76
C ASP A 196 -1.69 1.62 2.26
N THR A 197 -2.38 2.33 3.15
CA THR A 197 -2.97 3.63 2.83
C THR A 197 -1.91 4.69 2.53
N PHE A 198 -0.72 4.58 3.15
CA PHE A 198 0.42 5.44 2.83
C PHE A 198 0.97 5.18 1.43
N VAL A 199 1.09 3.92 1.00
CA VAL A 199 1.48 3.60 -0.39
C VAL A 199 0.44 4.13 -1.38
N VAL A 200 -0.85 3.93 -1.11
CA VAL A 200 -1.94 4.46 -1.94
C VAL A 200 -1.84 5.97 -2.08
N LEU A 201 -1.59 6.69 -0.98
CA LEU A 201 -1.40 8.15 -0.99
C LEU A 201 -0.30 8.58 -1.97
N LEU A 202 0.89 7.96 -1.88
CA LEU A 202 2.02 8.31 -2.74
C LEU A 202 1.72 8.02 -4.22
N ILE A 203 1.12 6.86 -4.53
CA ILE A 203 0.79 6.48 -5.91
C ILE A 203 -0.31 7.37 -6.50
N PHE A 204 -1.34 7.69 -5.71
CA PHE A 204 -2.43 8.54 -6.19
C PHE A 204 -1.95 9.97 -6.40
N HIS A 205 -1.03 10.48 -5.56
CA HIS A 205 -0.37 11.76 -5.82
C HIS A 205 0.35 11.75 -7.17
N VAL A 206 1.12 10.71 -7.48
CA VAL A 206 1.76 10.54 -8.80
C VAL A 206 0.72 10.54 -9.93
N CYS A 207 -0.36 9.77 -9.79
CA CYS A 207 -1.46 9.76 -10.78
C CYS A 207 -2.03 11.17 -11.00
N GLY A 208 -2.11 11.99 -9.96
CA GLY A 208 -2.52 13.38 -10.06
C GLY A 208 -1.56 14.26 -10.83
N GLN A 209 -0.27 14.12 -10.54
CA GLN A 209 0.76 14.86 -11.28
C GLN A 209 0.81 14.48 -12.75
N LEU A 210 0.62 13.19 -13.10
CA LEU A 210 0.47 12.73 -14.48
C LEU A 210 -0.77 13.33 -15.14
N SER A 211 -1.90 13.39 -14.43
CA SER A 211 -3.14 13.98 -14.94
C SER A 211 -3.02 15.48 -15.20
N ILE A 212 -2.27 16.23 -14.39
CA ILE A 212 -1.98 17.65 -14.62
C ILE A 212 -1.07 17.79 -15.85
N LEU A 213 0.01 17.01 -15.90
CA LEU A 213 0.92 16.99 -17.04
C LEU A 213 0.20 16.69 -18.36
N ARG A 214 -0.78 15.80 -18.34
CA ARG A 214 -1.63 15.49 -19.49
C ARG A 214 -2.47 16.69 -19.93
N ASP A 215 -3.03 17.45 -19.00
CA ASP A 215 -3.78 18.66 -19.34
C ASP A 215 -2.88 19.76 -19.90
N ASP A 216 -1.66 19.89 -19.38
CA ASP A 216 -0.66 20.81 -19.93
C ASP A 216 -0.32 20.45 -21.37
N LEU A 217 -0.14 19.15 -21.66
CA LEU A 217 0.07 18.64 -23.02
C LEU A 217 -1.10 18.96 -23.96
N ARG A 218 -2.36 18.81 -23.50
CA ARG A 218 -3.55 19.11 -24.33
C ARG A 218 -3.65 20.58 -24.72
N LYS A 219 -3.10 21.48 -23.90
CA LYS A 219 -3.19 22.93 -24.12
C LYS A 219 -2.05 23.47 -24.97
N ILE A 220 -1.07 22.65 -25.39
CA ILE A 220 0.11 23.11 -26.12
C ILE A 220 -0.26 23.97 -27.34
N HIS A 221 -1.29 23.60 -28.09
CA HIS A 221 -1.73 24.28 -29.32
C HIS A 221 -2.39 25.62 -29.09
N SER A 222 -2.81 25.90 -27.85
CA SER A 222 -3.43 27.17 -27.49
C SER A 222 -2.43 28.29 -27.22
N TYR A 223 -1.13 28.00 -27.25
CA TYR A 223 -0.07 28.97 -26.98
C TYR A 223 0.63 29.43 -28.26
N ASP A 224 1.07 30.68 -28.29
CA ASP A 224 1.95 31.20 -29.35
C ASP A 224 3.33 30.53 -29.32
N ASP A 225 4.06 30.52 -30.44
CA ASP A 225 5.33 29.79 -30.61
C ASP A 225 6.36 29.98 -29.48
N LYS A 226 6.57 31.22 -29.00
CA LYS A 226 7.47 31.51 -27.88
C LYS A 226 6.98 30.92 -26.55
N ASN A 227 5.68 30.95 -26.32
CA ASN A 227 5.06 30.42 -25.12
C ASN A 227 5.02 28.88 -25.15
N VAL A 228 4.86 28.27 -26.34
CA VAL A 228 4.95 26.83 -26.54
C VAL A 228 6.31 26.29 -26.12
N GLU A 229 7.41 26.94 -26.51
CA GLU A 229 8.75 26.47 -26.16
C GLU A 229 8.97 26.43 -24.65
N ILE A 230 8.60 27.51 -23.95
CA ILE A 230 8.69 27.60 -22.49
C ILE A 230 7.82 26.55 -21.82
N LYS A 231 6.57 26.39 -22.28
CA LYS A 231 5.63 25.41 -21.71
C LYS A 231 6.08 23.98 -21.95
N LEU A 232 6.62 23.68 -23.13
CA LEU A 232 7.12 22.37 -23.45
C LEU A 232 8.35 22.01 -22.62
N GLN A 233 9.25 22.97 -22.36
CA GLN A 233 10.36 22.76 -21.44
C GLN A 233 9.86 22.42 -20.02
N GLN A 234 8.84 23.14 -19.51
CA GLN A 234 8.22 22.84 -18.21
C GLN A 234 7.58 21.45 -18.19
N ILE A 235 6.87 21.06 -19.25
CA ILE A 235 6.26 19.74 -19.42
C ILE A 235 7.34 18.64 -19.42
N VAL A 236 8.42 18.81 -20.17
CA VAL A 236 9.53 17.85 -20.21
C VAL A 236 10.18 17.72 -18.82
N GLN A 237 10.44 18.83 -18.15
CA GLN A 237 11.01 18.83 -16.79
C GLN A 237 10.09 18.10 -15.80
N LYS A 238 8.78 18.39 -15.82
CA LYS A 238 7.79 17.73 -14.96
C LYS A 238 7.65 16.24 -15.30
N HIS A 239 7.65 15.87 -16.58
CA HIS A 239 7.66 14.48 -17.02
C HIS A 239 8.89 13.73 -16.50
N VAL A 240 10.09 14.32 -16.59
CA VAL A 240 11.34 13.73 -16.09
C VAL A 240 11.35 13.61 -14.56
N TYR A 241 10.79 14.59 -13.85
CA TYR A 241 10.63 14.55 -12.39
C TYR A 241 9.67 13.43 -11.93
N ILE A 242 8.55 13.22 -12.64
CA ILE A 242 7.59 12.17 -12.27
C ILE A 242 8.11 10.78 -12.67
N ASN A 243 8.67 10.65 -13.87
CA ASN A 243 9.02 9.38 -14.50
C ASN A 243 10.44 8.89 -14.21
N ARG A 244 10.65 7.59 -14.48
CA ARG A 244 11.96 6.95 -14.46
C ARG A 244 12.67 7.11 -15.82
N PHE A 245 13.93 7.55 -15.73
CA PHE A 245 14.95 7.63 -16.79
C PHE A 245 14.53 8.47 -18.01
N VAL A 246 15.27 9.52 -18.37
CA VAL A 246 15.98 9.58 -19.66
C VAL A 246 17.01 10.71 -19.59
N LEU A 247 18.23 10.35 -19.99
CA LEU A 247 19.34 11.19 -20.43
C LEU A 247 19.89 12.19 -19.40
N GLU A 248 20.84 11.70 -18.59
CA GLU A 248 21.91 12.55 -18.01
C GLU A 248 22.48 13.52 -19.07
N ASN A 249 22.53 13.10 -20.34
CA ASN A 249 23.00 13.92 -21.47
C ASN A 249 22.03 15.01 -21.98
N ILE A 250 20.71 14.89 -21.77
CA ILE A 250 19.75 15.93 -22.19
C ILE A 250 19.50 16.93 -21.07
N VAL A 251 19.50 16.46 -19.81
CA VAL A 251 19.50 17.37 -18.66
C VAL A 251 20.72 18.30 -18.73
N LEU A 252 21.91 17.78 -19.07
CA LEU A 252 23.10 18.60 -19.35
C LEU A 252 22.88 19.63 -20.47
N LEU A 253 22.18 19.27 -21.55
CA LEU A 253 21.85 20.21 -22.63
C LEU A 253 20.84 21.28 -22.21
N LEU A 254 19.88 20.95 -21.34
CA LEU A 254 18.90 21.90 -20.80
C LEU A 254 19.49 22.80 -19.70
N THR A 255 20.49 22.33 -18.94
CA THR A 255 21.18 23.12 -17.90
C THR A 255 22.34 23.96 -18.44
N MET A 256 22.82 23.70 -19.67
CA MET A 256 23.92 24.47 -20.25
C MET A 256 23.57 25.92 -20.64
N GLU A 257 22.29 26.32 -20.65
CA GLU A 257 21.89 27.71 -20.90
C GLU A 257 21.67 28.56 -19.64
N ARG A 258 21.98 28.07 -18.43
CA ARG A 258 21.94 28.93 -17.25
C ARG A 258 22.94 28.49 -16.18
N LYS A 259 23.96 29.33 -15.97
CA LYS A 259 24.86 29.28 -14.80
C LYS A 259 24.03 29.20 -13.51
N ILE A 260 23.89 27.99 -12.98
CA ILE A 260 23.37 27.73 -11.64
C ILE A 260 24.37 26.78 -11.00
N GLU A 261 25.37 27.36 -10.33
CA GLU A 261 26.18 26.69 -9.31
C GLU A 261 25.32 26.44 -8.06
N GLU A 262 24.28 25.63 -8.20
CA GLU A 262 23.54 24.95 -7.11
C GLU A 262 22.89 23.66 -7.66
N ALA A 263 23.64 22.90 -8.47
CA ALA A 263 23.24 21.57 -8.96
C ALA A 263 23.25 20.49 -7.84
N GLN A 264 22.83 20.84 -6.63
CA GLN A 264 22.83 19.97 -5.45
C GLN A 264 21.50 19.23 -5.24
N TYR A 265 20.54 19.37 -6.16
CA TYR A 265 19.24 18.69 -6.14
C TYR A 265 19.04 17.81 -7.38
N VAL A 266 19.57 16.60 -7.25
CA VAL A 266 19.15 15.37 -7.93
C VAL A 266 17.69 15.44 -8.40
N TYR A 267 17.47 15.40 -9.72
CA TYR A 267 16.15 15.21 -10.34
C TYR A 267 15.45 14.01 -9.68
N LEU A 268 14.50 14.31 -8.80
CA LEU A 268 13.81 13.32 -8.00
C LEU A 268 13.04 12.38 -8.91
N ARG A 269 13.20 11.06 -8.73
CA ARG A 269 12.47 10.03 -9.48
C ARG A 269 11.33 9.52 -8.60
N PHE A 270 10.21 10.23 -8.55
CA PHE A 270 9.15 9.99 -7.56
C PHE A 270 8.62 8.55 -7.63
N ALA A 271 8.15 8.12 -8.80
CA ALA A 271 7.61 6.77 -9.01
C ALA A 271 8.67 5.66 -8.82
N GLU A 272 9.91 5.88 -9.28
CA GLU A 272 11.01 4.91 -9.09
C GLU A 272 11.35 4.72 -7.62
N THR A 273 11.30 5.80 -6.84
CA THR A 273 11.61 5.75 -5.41
C THR A 273 10.52 4.98 -4.66
N ILE A 274 9.24 5.14 -5.01
CA ILE A 274 8.16 4.33 -4.46
C ILE A 274 8.40 2.85 -4.80
N GLU A 275 8.62 2.55 -6.08
CA GLU A 275 8.80 1.17 -6.54
C GLU A 275 10.00 0.49 -5.87
N LYS A 276 11.17 1.16 -5.80
CA LYS A 276 12.35 0.63 -5.09
C LYS A 276 12.16 0.52 -3.58
N SER A 277 11.27 1.31 -2.99
CA SER A 277 11.02 1.28 -1.54
C SER A 277 10.10 0.12 -1.17
N PHE A 278 9.13 -0.21 -2.04
CA PHE A 278 8.04 -1.12 -1.70
C PHE A 278 7.99 -2.42 -2.52
N ASN A 279 8.76 -2.59 -3.61
CA ASN A 279 8.65 -3.76 -4.50
C ASN A 279 8.69 -5.11 -3.78
N MET A 280 9.67 -5.32 -2.87
CA MET A 280 9.82 -6.56 -2.14
C MET A 280 8.70 -6.73 -1.12
N MET A 281 8.32 -5.66 -0.42
CA MET A 281 7.19 -5.66 0.50
C MET A 281 5.89 -6.08 -0.20
N LEU A 282 5.66 -5.56 -1.41
CA LEU A 282 4.49 -5.89 -2.21
C LEU A 282 4.49 -7.33 -2.73
N LEU A 283 5.67 -7.95 -2.94
CA LEU A 283 5.77 -9.38 -3.26
C LEU A 283 5.23 -10.24 -2.12
N PHE A 284 5.72 -10.01 -0.90
CA PHE A 284 5.25 -10.77 0.27
C PHE A 284 3.79 -10.45 0.60
N GLN A 285 3.33 -9.23 0.35
CA GLN A 285 1.91 -8.88 0.44
C GLN A 285 1.06 -9.74 -0.50
N MET A 286 1.46 -9.88 -1.77
CA MET A 286 0.71 -10.65 -2.76
C MET A 286 0.69 -12.15 -2.41
N LEU A 287 1.85 -12.73 -2.07
CA LEU A 287 1.94 -14.12 -1.64
C LEU A 287 1.10 -14.36 -0.38
N GLY A 288 1.20 -13.44 0.58
CA GLY A 288 0.44 -13.42 1.82
C GLY A 288 -1.07 -13.42 1.60
N CYS A 289 -1.59 -12.47 0.81
CA CYS A 289 -3.01 -12.41 0.48
C CYS A 289 -3.49 -13.67 -0.23
N THR A 290 -2.68 -14.26 -1.12
CA THR A 290 -3.04 -15.50 -1.81
C THR A 290 -3.21 -16.64 -0.82
N THR A 291 -2.23 -16.83 0.08
CA THR A 291 -2.29 -17.86 1.12
C THR A 291 -3.44 -17.63 2.11
N GLN A 292 -3.68 -16.38 2.51
CA GLN A 292 -4.79 -16.00 3.39
C GLN A 292 -6.15 -16.26 2.73
N LEU A 293 -6.30 -15.95 1.44
CA LEU A 293 -7.56 -16.20 0.73
C LEU A 293 -7.87 -17.68 0.67
N CYS A 294 -6.89 -18.53 0.35
CA CYS A 294 -7.14 -19.97 0.28
C CYS A 294 -7.36 -20.61 1.66
N SER A 295 -6.58 -20.25 2.69
CA SER A 295 -6.79 -20.77 4.06
C SER A 295 -8.15 -20.39 4.63
N GLN A 296 -8.56 -19.14 4.46
CA GLN A 296 -9.79 -18.60 5.04
C GLN A 296 -11.02 -19.09 4.29
N THR A 297 -10.96 -19.15 2.96
CA THR A 297 -12.07 -19.72 2.17
C THR A 297 -12.26 -21.20 2.50
N TYR A 298 -11.18 -21.96 2.69
CA TYR A 298 -11.26 -23.34 3.16
C TYR A 298 -11.94 -23.44 4.54
N GLN A 299 -11.55 -22.60 5.51
CA GLN A 299 -12.18 -22.57 6.85
C GLN A 299 -13.67 -22.23 6.79
N VAL A 300 -14.08 -21.27 5.94
CA VAL A 300 -15.49 -20.95 5.70
C VAL A 300 -16.25 -22.17 5.19
N LEU A 301 -15.71 -22.85 4.18
CA LEU A 301 -16.37 -24.02 3.58
C LEU A 301 -16.48 -25.19 4.56
N MET A 302 -15.45 -25.42 5.38
CA MET A 302 -15.50 -26.45 6.41
C MET A 302 -16.56 -26.14 7.48
N SER A 303 -16.64 -24.88 7.92
CA SER A 303 -17.59 -24.46 8.95
C SER A 303 -19.05 -24.53 8.47
N LEU A 304 -19.30 -24.44 7.16
CA LEU A 304 -20.65 -24.56 6.58
C LEU A 304 -21.15 -26.02 6.47
N GLY A 305 -20.25 -27.00 6.59
CA GLY A 305 -20.58 -28.42 6.46
C GLY A 305 -21.07 -29.09 7.75
N GLU A 306 -20.97 -28.40 8.89
CA GLU A 306 -21.39 -28.90 10.20
C GLU A 306 -22.78 -28.34 10.58
N GLU A 307 -23.54 -29.07 11.41
CA GLU A 307 -24.87 -28.60 11.85
C GLU A 307 -24.76 -27.29 12.65
N ALA A 308 -25.54 -26.29 12.26
CA ALA A 308 -25.38 -24.92 12.75
C ALA A 308 -25.79 -24.74 14.23
N ILE A 309 -24.78 -24.56 15.08
CA ILE A 309 -24.91 -24.05 16.47
C ILE A 309 -24.72 -22.52 16.44
N GLU A 310 -25.32 -21.75 17.36
CA GLU A 310 -25.21 -20.27 17.41
C GLU A 310 -23.75 -19.75 17.42
N HIS A 311 -22.83 -20.45 18.10
CA HIS A 311 -21.40 -20.15 18.11
C HIS A 311 -20.76 -20.23 16.71
N MET A 312 -21.16 -21.24 15.93
CA MET A 312 -20.69 -21.47 14.57
C MET A 312 -21.09 -20.31 13.64
N ILE A 313 -22.25 -19.70 13.87
CA ILE A 313 -22.74 -18.54 13.10
C ILE A 313 -21.81 -17.33 13.29
N LEU A 314 -21.38 -17.04 14.52
CA LEU A 314 -20.45 -15.92 14.80
C LEU A 314 -19.08 -16.16 14.16
N GLN A 315 -18.58 -17.40 14.20
CA GLN A 315 -17.32 -17.78 13.57
C GLN A 315 -17.39 -17.66 12.05
N ILE A 316 -18.41 -18.22 11.40
CA ILE A 316 -18.62 -18.11 9.95
C ILE A 316 -18.73 -16.65 9.54
N THR A 317 -19.47 -15.84 10.30
CA THR A 317 -19.62 -14.41 10.02
C THR A 317 -18.27 -13.68 10.07
N PHE A 318 -17.46 -13.94 11.09
CA PHE A 318 -16.10 -13.39 11.19
C PHE A 318 -15.23 -13.80 10.00
N LEU A 319 -15.21 -15.09 9.65
CA LEU A 319 -14.40 -15.61 8.54
C LEU A 319 -14.81 -14.99 7.20
N LEU A 320 -16.11 -14.81 6.95
CA LEU A 320 -16.62 -14.14 5.75
C LEU A 320 -16.19 -12.67 5.69
N ILE A 321 -16.31 -11.93 6.80
CA ILE A 321 -15.83 -10.55 6.89
C ILE A 321 -14.33 -10.49 6.58
N TYR A 322 -13.55 -11.44 7.09
CA TYR A 322 -12.12 -11.51 6.87
C TYR A 322 -11.75 -11.81 5.41
N VAL A 323 -12.44 -12.75 4.75
CA VAL A 323 -12.26 -13.02 3.31
C VAL A 323 -12.55 -11.77 2.48
N ILE A 324 -13.67 -11.08 2.75
CA ILE A 324 -14.02 -9.83 2.07
C ILE A 324 -12.93 -8.76 2.28
N TYR A 325 -12.40 -8.64 3.50
CA TYR A 325 -11.30 -7.72 3.81
C TYR A 325 -10.06 -8.03 2.95
N VAL A 326 -9.60 -9.28 2.90
CA VAL A 326 -8.41 -9.65 2.11
C VAL A 326 -8.64 -9.43 0.61
N MET A 327 -9.84 -9.73 0.10
CA MET A 327 -10.20 -9.47 -1.30
C MET A 327 -10.18 -7.99 -1.65
N LEU A 328 -10.76 -7.13 -0.80
CA LEU A 328 -10.77 -5.68 -0.99
C LEU A 328 -9.35 -5.09 -0.90
N GLN A 329 -8.52 -5.65 -0.02
CA GLN A 329 -7.15 -5.21 0.14
C GLN A 329 -6.31 -5.50 -1.11
N LEU A 330 -6.40 -6.72 -1.65
CA LEU A 330 -5.72 -7.08 -2.89
C LEU A 330 -6.25 -6.25 -4.08
N LEU A 331 -7.56 -6.02 -4.14
CA LEU A 331 -8.18 -5.18 -5.16
C LEU A 331 -7.62 -3.75 -5.11
N LEU A 332 -7.41 -3.19 -3.92
CA LEU A 332 -6.88 -1.84 -3.77
C LEU A 332 -5.47 -1.70 -4.39
N TYR A 333 -4.59 -2.67 -4.17
CA TYR A 333 -3.26 -2.71 -4.79
C TYR A 333 -3.32 -2.83 -6.31
N CYS A 334 -4.13 -3.75 -6.82
CA CYS A 334 -4.32 -3.94 -8.26
C CYS A 334 -4.94 -2.71 -8.91
N TYR A 335 -5.92 -2.08 -8.27
CA TYR A 335 -6.56 -0.86 -8.77
C TYR A 335 -5.58 0.32 -8.83
N MET A 336 -4.79 0.55 -7.78
CA MET A 336 -3.82 1.65 -7.80
C MET A 336 -2.69 1.41 -8.83
N GLY A 337 -2.25 0.17 -9.00
CA GLY A 337 -1.25 -0.19 -10.01
C GLY A 337 -1.77 -0.05 -11.44
N GLU A 338 -3.01 -0.50 -11.69
CA GLU A 338 -3.70 -0.32 -12.97
C GLU A 338 -3.86 1.16 -13.29
N LYS A 339 -4.37 1.95 -12.33
CA LYS A 339 -4.56 3.39 -12.51
C LYS A 339 -3.26 4.11 -12.84
N LEU A 340 -2.16 3.79 -12.17
CA LEU A 340 -0.85 4.37 -12.48
C LEU A 340 -0.38 4.01 -13.89
N THR A 341 -0.58 2.75 -14.30
CA THR A 341 -0.22 2.27 -15.63
C THR A 341 -1.03 3.01 -16.71
N VAL A 342 -2.34 3.16 -16.51
CA VAL A 342 -3.23 3.89 -17.42
C VAL A 342 -2.84 5.37 -17.51
N GLU A 343 -2.68 6.06 -16.38
CA GLU A 343 -2.34 7.49 -16.40
C GLU A 343 -0.96 7.76 -17.03
N SER A 344 0.00 6.85 -16.86
CA SER A 344 1.33 7.01 -17.45
C SER A 344 1.36 6.71 -18.96
N THR A 345 0.61 5.71 -19.43
CA THR A 345 0.51 5.40 -20.87
C THR A 345 -0.27 6.46 -21.64
N GLU A 346 -1.30 7.04 -21.04
CA GLU A 346 -2.17 8.04 -21.67
C GLU A 346 -1.45 9.37 -21.99
N ILE A 347 -0.30 9.62 -21.35
CA ILE A 347 0.59 10.73 -21.72
C ILE A 347 1.06 10.59 -23.17
N ALA A 348 1.40 9.37 -23.62
CA ALA A 348 1.83 9.14 -25.00
C ALA A 348 0.70 9.46 -25.99
N ASN A 349 -0.51 8.99 -25.71
CA ASN A 349 -1.69 9.24 -26.55
C ASN A 349 -2.01 10.73 -26.61
N THR A 350 -1.92 11.41 -25.48
CA THR A 350 -2.19 12.85 -25.41
C THR A 350 -1.13 13.66 -26.15
N ALA A 351 0.15 13.33 -26.01
CA ALA A 351 1.22 13.97 -26.77
C ALA A 351 1.08 13.73 -28.28
N TYR A 352 0.64 12.53 -28.69
CA TYR A 352 0.38 12.22 -30.10
C TYR A 352 -0.76 13.06 -30.68
N ASN A 353 -1.83 13.27 -29.91
CA ASN A 353 -2.98 14.08 -30.31
C ASN A 353 -2.74 15.60 -30.22
N ALA A 354 -1.60 16.02 -29.67
CA ALA A 354 -1.21 17.42 -29.60
C ALA A 354 -0.55 17.84 -30.92
N GLU A 355 -1.25 17.72 -32.06
CA GLU A 355 -0.88 18.13 -33.45
C GLU A 355 0.60 18.51 -33.65
N TRP A 356 1.50 17.60 -33.32
CA TRP A 356 2.92 17.91 -33.13
C TRP A 356 3.63 18.22 -34.45
N TYR A 357 3.00 17.82 -35.56
CA TYR A 357 3.40 18.10 -36.93
C TYR A 357 3.20 19.57 -37.33
N ASN A 358 2.39 20.35 -36.60
CA ASN A 358 2.22 21.79 -36.80
C ASN A 358 3.27 22.61 -36.03
N LEU A 359 4.05 21.99 -35.14
CA LEU A 359 5.04 22.68 -34.31
C LEU A 359 6.40 22.81 -35.00
N PRO A 360 7.21 23.82 -34.64
CA PRO A 360 8.60 23.90 -35.09
C PRO A 360 9.37 22.61 -34.80
N PRO A 361 10.33 22.19 -35.66
CA PRO A 361 11.03 20.91 -35.51
C PRO A 361 11.71 20.70 -34.16
N LYS A 362 12.19 21.79 -33.53
CA LYS A 362 12.78 21.76 -32.17
C LYS A 362 11.76 21.31 -31.12
N ASN A 363 10.53 21.82 -31.20
CA ASN A 363 9.45 21.53 -30.26
C ASN A 363 8.84 20.15 -30.52
N ALA A 364 8.60 19.81 -31.80
CA ALA A 364 8.11 18.49 -32.19
C ALA A 364 9.00 17.34 -31.64
N ARG A 365 10.34 17.51 -31.64
CA ARG A 365 11.29 16.53 -31.07
C ARG A 365 11.02 16.22 -29.60
N TRP A 366 10.71 17.22 -28.78
CA TRP A 366 10.42 16.99 -27.36
C TRP A 366 9.17 16.16 -27.14
N LEU A 367 8.10 16.41 -27.92
CA LEU A 367 6.89 15.61 -27.86
C LEU A 367 7.14 14.17 -28.31
N VAL A 368 7.93 13.96 -29.37
CA VAL A 368 8.33 12.61 -29.81
C VAL A 368 9.10 11.88 -28.70
N ILE A 369 10.02 12.55 -27.99
CA ILE A 369 10.73 11.96 -26.86
C ILE A 369 9.75 11.54 -25.75
N ILE A 370 8.79 12.40 -25.40
CA ILE A 370 7.74 12.09 -24.40
C ILE A 370 6.92 10.88 -24.85
N MET A 371 6.46 10.84 -26.10
CA MET A 371 5.68 9.72 -26.66
C MET A 371 6.45 8.41 -26.59
N CYS A 372 7.69 8.39 -27.11
CA CYS A 372 8.55 7.21 -27.09
C CYS A 372 8.76 6.72 -25.66
N ARG A 373 8.98 7.64 -24.71
CA ARG A 373 9.20 7.30 -23.30
C ARG A 373 7.97 6.72 -22.61
N ALA A 374 6.85 7.44 -22.66
CA ALA A 374 5.61 7.02 -22.01
C ALA A 374 5.10 5.68 -22.57
N ARG A 375 5.36 5.39 -23.86
CA ARG A 375 4.98 4.13 -24.51
C ARG A 375 5.94 2.98 -24.24
N SER A 376 7.25 3.25 -24.17
CA SER A 376 8.27 2.21 -24.00
C SER A 376 8.47 1.77 -22.55
N SER A 377 8.15 2.62 -21.58
CA SER A 377 8.36 2.34 -20.15
C SER A 377 7.23 2.96 -19.31
N PRO A 378 6.01 2.39 -19.34
CA PRO A 378 4.93 2.85 -18.49
C PRO A 378 5.30 2.73 -17.01
N LEU A 379 4.75 3.61 -16.17
CA LEU A 379 4.94 3.51 -14.74
C LEU A 379 4.11 2.36 -14.21
N GLN A 380 4.79 1.37 -13.64
CA GLN A 380 4.18 0.16 -13.11
C GLN A 380 4.69 -0.10 -11.70
N ILE A 381 3.79 -0.61 -10.87
CA ILE A 381 4.12 -1.14 -9.55
C ILE A 381 4.25 -2.64 -9.67
N THR A 382 5.37 -3.21 -9.22
CA THR A 382 5.64 -4.64 -9.36
C THR A 382 5.73 -5.34 -8.02
N ALA A 383 5.27 -6.59 -7.99
CA ALA A 383 5.53 -7.53 -6.91
C ALA A 383 6.92 -8.13 -7.13
N GLY A 384 7.95 -7.54 -6.51
CA GLY A 384 9.33 -8.03 -6.58
C GLY A 384 9.91 -8.16 -8.00
N ARG A 385 9.39 -7.40 -8.97
CA ARG A 385 9.69 -7.51 -10.42
C ARG A 385 9.27 -8.83 -11.09
N PHE A 386 8.48 -9.66 -10.42
CA PHE A 386 7.93 -10.89 -11.01
C PHE A 386 6.67 -10.61 -11.84
N CYS A 387 5.76 -9.80 -11.31
CA CYS A 387 4.52 -9.43 -11.98
C CYS A 387 4.11 -7.99 -11.60
N CYS A 388 3.22 -7.41 -12.42
CA CYS A 388 2.70 -6.07 -12.21
C CYS A 388 1.33 -6.12 -11.55
N PHE A 389 1.08 -5.21 -10.60
CA PHE A 389 -0.25 -5.06 -10.00
C PHE A 389 -1.23 -4.50 -11.03
N THR A 390 -2.11 -5.38 -11.51
CA THR A 390 -3.14 -5.11 -12.53
C THR A 390 -4.45 -5.78 -12.13
N LEU A 391 -5.57 -5.36 -12.73
CA LEU A 391 -6.86 -6.04 -12.52
C LEU A 391 -6.88 -7.47 -13.10
N VAL A 392 -6.02 -7.75 -14.09
CA VAL A 392 -5.79 -9.10 -14.60
C VAL A 392 -5.14 -9.98 -13.54
N LEU A 393 -4.09 -9.49 -12.87
CA LEU A 393 -3.44 -10.21 -11.77
C LEU A 393 -4.43 -10.49 -10.64
N TYR A 394 -5.30 -9.53 -10.29
CA TYR A 394 -6.35 -9.75 -9.29
C TYR A 394 -7.22 -10.96 -9.62
N SER A 395 -7.72 -11.02 -10.86
CA SER A 395 -8.55 -12.13 -11.33
C SER A 395 -7.80 -13.47 -11.34
N GLN A 396 -6.51 -13.45 -11.68
CA GLN A 396 -5.66 -14.64 -11.64
C GLN A 396 -5.47 -15.15 -10.22
N VAL A 397 -5.16 -14.28 -9.26
CA VAL A 397 -4.99 -14.64 -7.84
C VAL A 397 -6.26 -15.22 -7.24
N LEU A 398 -7.44 -14.68 -7.58
CA LEU A 398 -8.71 -15.26 -7.12
C LEU A 398 -8.93 -16.67 -7.68
N LYS A 399 -8.70 -16.87 -8.99
CA LYS A 399 -8.85 -18.18 -9.64
C LYS A 399 -7.88 -19.22 -9.06
N THR A 400 -6.62 -18.86 -8.86
CA THR A 400 -5.62 -19.77 -8.28
C THR A 400 -5.97 -20.11 -6.84
N SER A 401 -6.42 -19.15 -6.04
CA SER A 401 -6.86 -19.38 -4.66
C SER A 401 -8.01 -20.39 -4.60
N MET A 402 -9.03 -20.24 -5.45
CA MET A 402 -10.15 -21.20 -5.54
C MET A 402 -9.69 -22.59 -6.03
N GLY A 403 -8.71 -22.65 -6.93
CA GLY A 403 -8.09 -23.90 -7.34
C GLY A 403 -7.41 -24.63 -6.17
N TYR A 404 -6.64 -23.91 -5.34
CA TYR A 404 -6.02 -24.47 -4.14
C TYR A 404 -7.05 -24.91 -3.09
N VAL A 405 -8.11 -24.14 -2.89
CA VAL A 405 -9.22 -24.54 -2.00
C VAL A 405 -9.82 -25.88 -2.46
N SER A 406 -10.04 -26.04 -3.76
CA SER A 406 -10.59 -27.29 -4.33
C SER A 406 -9.66 -28.49 -4.05
N VAL A 407 -8.34 -28.29 -4.15
CA VAL A 407 -7.34 -29.31 -3.81
C VAL A 407 -7.37 -29.67 -2.33
N LEU A 408 -7.42 -28.68 -1.44
CA LEU A 408 -7.48 -28.90 0.01
C LEU A 408 -8.73 -29.70 0.40
N LEU A 409 -9.89 -29.38 -0.17
CA LEU A 409 -11.13 -30.12 0.05
C LEU A 409 -11.03 -31.57 -0.45
N ALA A 410 -10.43 -31.79 -1.64
CA ALA A 410 -10.26 -33.13 -2.19
C ALA A 410 -9.29 -33.99 -1.36
N MET A 411 -8.28 -33.38 -0.72
CA MET A 411 -7.36 -34.06 0.17
C MET A 411 -7.97 -34.44 1.52
N LYS A 412 -8.91 -33.64 2.04
CA LYS A 412 -9.61 -33.94 3.31
C LYS A 412 -10.55 -35.13 3.19
N ASN A 413 -11.13 -35.34 2.01
CA ASN A 413 -12.05 -36.45 1.74
C ASN A 413 -11.35 -37.80 1.47
N LYS A 414 -10.02 -37.88 1.65
CA LYS A 414 -9.22 -39.10 1.60
C LYS A 414 -8.73 -39.44 3.00
#